data_AF-A0A8E2LEH0-F1
#
_entry.id   AF-A0A8E2LEH0-F1
#
_cell.length_a   1.000
_cell.length_b   1.000
_cell.length_c   1.000
_cell.angle_alpha   90.00
_cell.angle_beta   90.00
_cell.angle_gamma   90.00
#
_symmetry.space_group_name_H-M   'P 1'
#
loop_
_entity.id
_entity.type
_entity.pdbx_description
1 polymer ?
#
loop_
_entity_poly.entity_id
_entity_poly.type
_entity_poly.pdbx_seq_one_letter_code
_entity_poly.pdbx_strand_id
1 'polypeptide(L)'
;MQKYHKVVLNGKVFYREFDDRTGYYGKEILTENQLIQQMLEEIVIDEIKVDHEMIDYAISIIPTSKHKEMVKKYLGYLEMVAESLE
;
A
#
# COMPACT_ATOMS: atom_id res chain seq x y z
N MET A 1 1.99 -3.41 -17.13
CA MET A 1 0.81 -2.89 -16.40
C MET A 1 -0.41 -3.17 -17.25
N GLN A 2 -1.37 -3.88 -16.70
CA GLN A 2 -2.68 -4.07 -17.34
C GLN A 2 -3.37 -2.71 -17.46
N LYS A 3 -4.16 -2.51 -18.51
CA LYS A 3 -4.94 -1.30 -18.74
C LYS A 3 -6.41 -1.62 -18.54
N TYR A 4 -7.16 -0.63 -18.05
CA TYR A 4 -8.60 -0.77 -17.83
C TYR A 4 -9.34 0.38 -18.51
N HIS A 5 -10.46 0.05 -19.13
CA HIS A 5 -11.43 1.05 -19.58
C HIS A 5 -12.50 1.27 -18.51
N LYS A 6 -12.88 2.54 -18.32
CA LYS A 6 -14.01 2.93 -17.47
C LYS A 6 -15.31 2.74 -18.24
N VAL A 7 -16.25 2.01 -17.65
CA VAL A 7 -17.56 1.70 -18.20
C VAL A 7 -18.63 2.32 -17.29
N VAL A 8 -19.53 3.14 -17.84
CA VAL A 8 -20.62 3.76 -17.09
C VAL A 8 -21.95 3.14 -17.52
N LEU A 9 -22.64 2.44 -16.61
CA LEU A 9 -23.92 1.79 -16.86
C LEU A 9 -24.94 2.26 -15.82
N ASN A 10 -26.03 2.88 -16.28
CA ASN A 10 -27.10 3.40 -15.40
C ASN A 10 -26.57 4.30 -14.27
N GLY A 11 -25.57 5.13 -14.56
CA GLY A 11 -24.92 6.01 -13.59
C GLY A 11 -23.94 5.32 -12.64
N LYS A 12 -23.78 4.00 -12.70
CA LYS A 12 -22.78 3.25 -11.94
C LYS A 12 -21.49 3.10 -12.74
N VAL A 13 -20.36 3.20 -12.05
CA VAL A 13 -19.02 3.09 -12.63
C VAL A 13 -18.48 1.67 -12.45
N PHE A 14 -17.93 1.13 -13.53
CA PHE A 14 -17.24 -0.13 -13.57
C PHE A 14 -15.95 0.00 -14.38
N TYR A 15 -15.08 -0.99 -14.27
CA TYR A 15 -13.81 -1.08 -14.97
C TYR A 15 -13.68 -2.44 -15.64
N ARG A 16 -13.08 -2.46 -16.82
CA ARG A 16 -12.86 -3.70 -17.57
C ARG A 16 -11.48 -3.71 -18.16
N GLU A 17 -10.76 -4.82 -17.94
CA GLU A 17 -9.41 -5.00 -18.46
C GLU A 17 -9.42 -4.93 -20.00
N PHE A 18 -8.42 -4.27 -20.56
CA PHE A 18 -8.19 -4.15 -21.98
C PHE A 18 -6.76 -4.55 -22.32
N ASP A 19 -6.63 -5.54 -23.20
CA ASP A 19 -5.35 -5.96 -23.72
C ASP A 19 -5.07 -5.24 -25.05
N ASP A 20 -4.18 -4.24 -25.01
CA ASP A 20 -3.75 -3.50 -26.18
C ASP A 20 -3.14 -4.37 -27.29
N ARG A 21 -2.60 -5.55 -26.95
CA ARG A 21 -1.92 -6.43 -27.91
C ARG A 21 -2.93 -7.21 -28.75
N THR A 22 -4.01 -7.65 -28.12
CA THR A 22 -5.04 -8.47 -28.78
C THR A 22 -6.29 -7.68 -29.16
N GLY A 23 -6.46 -6.47 -28.59
CA GLY A 23 -7.62 -5.60 -28.79
C GLY A 23 -8.89 -6.13 -28.11
N TYR A 24 -8.77 -7.16 -27.27
CA TYR A 24 -9.91 -7.78 -26.59
C TYR A 24 -10.04 -7.29 -25.15
N TYR A 25 -11.27 -7.37 -24.66
CA TYR A 25 -11.57 -7.12 -23.27
C TYR A 25 -11.46 -8.39 -22.45
N GLY A 26 -10.99 -8.24 -21.21
CA GLY A 26 -11.08 -9.27 -20.19
C GLY A 26 -12.53 -9.70 -19.93
N LYS A 27 -12.71 -10.89 -19.37
CA LYS A 27 -14.05 -11.44 -19.11
C LYS A 27 -14.76 -10.74 -17.95
N GLU A 28 -14.00 -10.21 -17.00
CA GLU A 28 -14.53 -9.65 -15.77
C GLU A 28 -14.81 -8.15 -15.89
N ILE A 29 -15.87 -7.71 -15.23
CA ILE A 29 -16.21 -6.31 -15.01
C ILE A 29 -16.10 -6.07 -13.52
N LEU A 30 -15.27 -5.11 -13.14
CA LEU A 30 -14.91 -4.81 -11.77
C LEU A 30 -15.56 -3.50 -11.32
N THR A 31 -15.92 -3.42 -10.06
CA THR A 31 -16.15 -2.13 -9.39
C THR A 31 -14.82 -1.45 -9.09
N GLU A 32 -14.86 -0.19 -8.70
CA GLU A 32 -13.67 0.57 -8.28
C GLU A 32 -12.90 -0.14 -7.15
N ASN A 33 -13.61 -0.57 -6.11
CA ASN A 33 -13.01 -1.25 -4.96
C ASN A 33 -12.33 -2.57 -5.36
N GLN A 34 -12.96 -3.33 -6.27
CA GLN A 34 -12.39 -4.60 -6.75
C GLN A 34 -11.13 -4.37 -7.59
N LEU A 35 -11.12 -3.32 -8.43
CA LEU A 35 -9.93 -2.95 -9.20
C LEU A 35 -8.79 -2.53 -8.27
N ILE A 36 -9.06 -1.66 -7.29
CA ILE A 36 -8.06 -1.22 -6.32
C ILE A 36 -7.48 -2.41 -5.56
N GLN A 37 -8.34 -3.32 -5.09
CA GLN A 37 -7.88 -4.51 -4.37
C GLN A 37 -6.98 -5.40 -5.23
N GLN A 38 -7.37 -5.68 -6.49
CA GLN A 38 -6.50 -6.45 -7.41
C GLN A 38 -5.16 -5.75 -7.64
N MET A 39 -5.17 -4.44 -7.87
CA MET A 39 -3.94 -3.68 -8.06
C MET A 39 -3.06 -3.71 -6.80
N LEU A 40 -3.65 -3.64 -5.61
CA LEU A 40 -2.92 -3.78 -4.35
C LEU A 40 -2.32 -5.18 -4.20
N GLU A 41 -3.06 -6.24 -4.50
CA GLU A 41 -2.56 -7.63 -4.45
C GLU A 41 -1.39 -7.87 -5.43
N GLU A 42 -1.37 -7.19 -6.58
CA GLU A 42 -0.27 -7.31 -7.55
C GLU A 42 1.01 -6.55 -7.13
N ILE A 43 0.87 -5.42 -6.41
CA ILE A 43 1.99 -4.52 -6.11
C ILE A 43 2.50 -4.63 -4.66
N VAL A 44 1.64 -5.05 -3.72
CA VAL A 44 1.98 -5.21 -2.31
C VAL A 44 2.56 -6.60 -2.11
N ILE A 45 3.87 -6.65 -1.87
CA ILE A 45 4.61 -7.92 -1.73
C ILE A 45 4.44 -8.52 -0.34
N ASP A 46 4.37 -7.68 0.70
CA ASP A 46 4.31 -8.13 2.09
C ASP A 46 3.59 -7.12 2.99
N GLU A 47 2.94 -7.61 4.03
CA GLU A 47 2.33 -6.80 5.10
C GLU A 47 3.33 -6.69 6.25
N ILE A 48 3.95 -5.52 6.39
CA ILE A 48 4.90 -5.28 7.48
C ILE A 48 4.12 -4.85 8.73
N LYS A 49 4.00 -5.75 9.71
CA LYS A 49 3.48 -5.43 11.05
C LYS A 49 4.58 -4.86 11.92
N VAL A 50 4.37 -3.64 12.41
CA VAL A 50 5.27 -2.96 13.34
C VAL A 50 4.93 -3.40 14.77
N ASP A 51 5.88 -4.06 15.43
CA ASP A 51 5.78 -4.42 16.85
C ASP A 51 6.55 -3.39 17.69
N HIS A 52 5.80 -2.45 18.28
CA HIS A 52 6.37 -1.39 19.10
C HIS A 52 7.05 -1.91 20.37
N GLU A 53 6.60 -3.03 20.94
CA GLU A 53 7.23 -3.61 22.14
C GLU A 53 8.62 -4.18 21.82
N MET A 54 8.74 -4.88 20.69
CA MET A 54 10.04 -5.36 20.21
C MET A 54 10.98 -4.20 19.85
N ILE A 55 10.46 -3.12 19.26
CA ILE A 55 11.24 -1.92 18.94
C ILE A 55 11.75 -1.24 20.21
N ASP A 56 10.88 -1.05 21.21
CA ASP A 56 11.27 -0.45 22.47
C ASP A 56 12.31 -1.29 23.21
N TYR A 57 12.15 -2.61 23.19
CA TYR A 57 13.16 -3.54 23.71
C TYR A 57 14.50 -3.38 22.98
N ALA A 58 14.49 -3.35 21.64
CA ALA A 58 15.69 -3.18 20.82
C ALA A 58 16.39 -1.82 21.09
N ILE A 59 15.63 -0.76 21.33
CA ILE A 59 16.19 0.55 21.73
C ILE A 59 16.76 0.48 23.15
N SER A 60 16.13 -0.27 24.05
CA SER A 60 16.54 -0.36 25.46
C SER A 60 17.96 -0.92 25.64
N ILE A 61 18.38 -1.83 24.75
CA ILE A 61 19.69 -2.49 24.79
C ILE A 61 20.83 -1.66 24.17
N ILE A 62 20.52 -0.55 23.50
CA ILE A 62 21.55 0.36 22.94
C ILE A 62 22.38 0.95 24.10
N PRO A 63 23.71 0.83 24.12
CA PRO A 63 24.49 1.22 25.30
C PRO A 63 24.49 2.73 25.60
N THR A 64 24.36 3.56 24.57
CA THR A 64 24.54 5.01 24.69
C THR A 64 23.19 5.73 24.61
N SER A 65 22.87 6.54 25.63
CA SER A 65 21.64 7.34 25.65
C SER A 65 21.49 8.26 24.43
N LYS A 66 22.61 8.81 23.93
CA LYS A 66 22.64 9.61 22.70
C LYS A 66 22.16 8.82 21.48
N HIS A 67 22.58 7.56 21.34
CA HIS A 67 22.16 6.69 20.25
C HIS A 67 20.69 6.27 20.41
N LYS A 68 20.22 6.01 21.64
CA LYS A 68 18.79 5.77 21.92
C LYS A 68 17.94 6.94 21.45
N GLU A 69 18.32 8.15 21.84
CA GLU A 69 17.59 9.37 21.49
C GLU A 69 17.59 9.62 19.98
N MET A 70 18.72 9.38 19.31
CA MET A 70 18.82 9.48 17.85
C MET A 70 17.87 8.52 17.14
N VAL A 71 17.84 7.25 17.55
CA VAL A 71 16.95 6.23 16.97
C VAL A 71 15.48 6.56 17.23
N LYS A 72 15.13 6.98 18.46
CA LYS A 72 13.76 7.39 18.80
C LYS A 72 13.28 8.58 17.96
N LYS A 73 14.12 9.60 17.78
CA LYS A 73 13.79 10.76 16.93
C LYS A 73 13.58 10.37 15.47
N TYR A 74 14.40 9.45 14.96
CA TYR A 74 14.27 8.97 13.59
C TYR A 74 12.99 8.15 13.39
N LEU A 75 12.67 7.25 14.33
CA LEU A 75 11.43 6.49 14.31
C LEU A 75 10.19 7.41 14.35
N GLY A 76 10.16 8.39 15.26
CA GLY A 76 9.05 9.34 15.31
C GLY A 76 8.91 10.19 14.03
N TYR A 77 10.01 10.47 13.34
CA TYR A 77 9.93 11.09 12.01
C TYR A 77 9.31 10.16 10.97
N LEU A 78 9.69 8.88 10.96
CA LEU A 78 9.12 7.90 10.03
C LEU A 78 7.62 7.68 10.26
N GLU A 79 7.18 7.60 11.51
CA GLU A 79 5.77 7.51 11.90
C GLU A 79 4.98 8.73 11.42
N MET A 80 5.47 9.94 11.69
CA MET A 80 4.84 11.18 11.23
C MET A 80 4.74 11.25 9.70
N VAL A 81 5.76 10.79 8.97
CA VAL A 81 5.71 10.74 7.50
C VAL A 81 4.68 9.74 7.03
N ALA A 82 4.59 8.56 7.65
CA ALA A 82 3.60 7.55 7.31
C ALA A 82 2.17 8.07 7.53
N GLU A 83 1.90 8.69 8.68
CA GLU A 83 0.59 9.30 9.00
C GLU A 83 0.21 10.43 8.03
N SER A 84 1.19 11.16 7.48
CA SER A 84 0.93 12.24 6.52
C SER A 84 0.54 11.78 5.11
N LEU A 85 0.71 10.48 4.83
CA LEU A 85 0.41 9.85 3.53
C LEU A 85 -0.91 9.07 3.54
N GLU A 86 -1.54 8.90 4.72
CA GLU A 86 -2.92 8.39 4.89
C GLU A 86 -3.96 9.50 4.72
#